data_AF-A0ABD0QXX3-F1
#
_entry.id   AF-A0ABD0QXX3-F1
#
_cell.length_a   1.000
_cell.length_b   1.000
_cell.length_c   1.000
_cell.angle_alpha   90.00
_cell.angle_beta   90.00
_cell.angle_gamma   90.00
#
_symmetry.space_group_name_H-M   'P 1'
#
loop_
_entity.id
_entity.type
_entity.pdbx_description
1 polymer ?
#
loop_
_entity_poly.entity_id
_entity_poly.type
_entity_poly.pdbx_seq_one_letter_code
_entity_poly.pdbx_strand_id
1 'polypeptide(L)'
;IGIVGRTGAGKSSLALGIFRILEAAKGQIYIDGINIAEIGLHDLRSRITIIPQDPVLFSGSLRMNLDPFDAYTDEEVWNALELAHLKNFVSELPDKLNHECSEGGENL
;
A
#
# COMPACT_ATOMS: atom_id res chain seq x y z
N ILE A 1 -13.25 2.27 11.81
CA ILE A 1 -13.16 1.47 13.06
C ILE A 1 -11.75 1.62 13.60
N GLY A 2 -11.57 1.83 14.90
CA GLY A 2 -10.24 1.81 15.53
C GLY A 2 -10.00 0.49 16.27
N ILE A 3 -8.80 -0.08 16.15
CA ILE A 3 -8.42 -1.34 16.81
C ILE A 3 -7.32 -1.03 17.83
N VAL A 4 -7.63 -1.20 19.13
CA VAL A 4 -6.74 -0.81 20.23
C VAL A 4 -6.35 -2.03 21.06
N GLY A 5 -5.09 -2.09 21.49
CA GLY A 5 -4.56 -3.17 22.33
C GLY A 5 -3.06 -3.05 22.55
N ARG A 6 -2.54 -3.73 23.58
CA ARG A 6 -1.09 -3.73 23.91
C ARG A 6 -0.24 -4.26 22.74
N THR A 7 1.07 -4.00 22.78
CA THR A 7 2.03 -4.66 21.87
C THR A 7 1.91 -6.18 21.99
N GLY A 8 1.94 -6.89 20.87
CA GLY A 8 1.73 -8.35 20.82
C GLY A 8 0.27 -8.81 20.92
N ALA A 9 -0.72 -7.90 21.01
CA ALA A 9 -2.14 -8.27 21.06
C ALA A 9 -2.74 -8.80 19.73
N GLY A 10 -1.91 -9.03 18.70
CA GLY A 10 -2.35 -9.59 17.41
C GLY A 10 -2.96 -8.58 16.42
N LYS A 11 -2.83 -7.27 16.66
CA LYS A 11 -3.37 -6.22 15.75
C LYS A 11 -2.81 -6.35 14.32
N SER A 12 -1.49 -6.48 14.19
CA SER A 12 -0.84 -6.67 12.88
C SER A 12 -1.21 -8.02 12.27
N SER A 13 -1.29 -9.08 13.08
CA SER A 13 -1.72 -10.41 12.63
C SER A 13 -3.14 -10.41 12.07
N LEU A 14 -4.05 -9.62 12.66
CA LEU A 14 -5.42 -9.45 12.15
C LEU A 14 -5.41 -8.80 10.76
N ALA A 15 -4.64 -7.72 10.56
CA ALA A 15 -4.52 -7.07 9.26
C ALA A 15 -3.93 -8.04 8.21
N LEU A 16 -2.89 -8.79 8.57
CA LEU A 16 -2.29 -9.82 7.69
C LEU A 16 -3.26 -10.97 7.38
N GLY A 17 -4.16 -11.31 8.30
CA GLY A 17 -5.22 -12.30 8.10
C GLY A 17 -6.27 -11.86 7.09
N ILE A 18 -6.67 -10.58 7.12
CA ILE A 18 -7.61 -10.00 6.13
C ILE A 18 -7.01 -10.07 4.72
N PHE A 19 -5.71 -9.81 4.58
CA PHE A 19 -4.98 -9.90 3.30
C PHE A 19 -4.63 -11.34 2.89
N ARG A 20 -4.95 -12.33 3.73
CA ARG A 20 -4.54 -13.73 3.59
C ARG A 20 -3.04 -13.86 3.30
N ILE A 21 -2.23 -13.04 3.97
CA ILE A 21 -0.78 -13.26 4.09
C ILE A 21 -0.57 -14.36 5.14
N LEU A 22 -1.42 -14.35 6.18
CA LEU A 22 -1.59 -15.45 7.13
C LEU A 22 -2.97 -16.07 6.90
N GLU A 23 -3.02 -17.38 6.66
CA GLU A 23 -4.30 -18.09 6.54
C GLU A 23 -4.98 -18.26 7.90
N ALA A 24 -6.31 -18.31 7.89
CA ALA A 24 -7.09 -18.44 9.11
C ALA A 24 -6.84 -19.81 9.77
N ALA A 25 -6.36 -19.81 11.02
CA ALA A 25 -6.21 -21.04 11.78
C ALA A 25 -7.57 -21.69 12.13
N LYS A 26 -8.58 -20.86 12.39
CA LYS A 26 -9.98 -21.23 12.66
C LYS A 26 -10.91 -20.09 12.26
N GLY A 27 -12.18 -20.40 12.02
CA GLY A 27 -13.18 -19.42 11.64
C GLY A 27 -13.11 -19.05 10.16
N GLN A 28 -13.88 -18.05 9.77
CA GLN A 28 -14.01 -17.58 8.39
C GLN A 28 -14.13 -16.05 8.37
N ILE A 29 -13.67 -15.44 7.29
CA ILE A 29 -13.80 -14.00 7.05
C ILE A 29 -14.67 -13.83 5.81
N TYR A 30 -15.71 -13.01 5.93
CA TYR A 30 -16.63 -12.69 4.85
C TYR A 30 -16.52 -11.20 4.51
N ILE A 31 -16.44 -10.89 3.22
CA ILE A 31 -16.55 -9.52 2.69
C ILE A 31 -17.73 -9.52 1.73
N ASP A 32 -18.71 -8.65 1.99
CA ASP A 32 -19.96 -8.56 1.22
C ASP A 32 -20.70 -9.91 1.07
N GLY A 33 -20.64 -10.73 2.11
CA GLY A 33 -21.27 -12.05 2.15
C GLY A 33 -20.48 -13.17 1.45
N ILE A 34 -19.31 -12.88 0.87
CA ILE A 34 -18.45 -13.85 0.20
C ILE A 34 -17.32 -14.26 1.12
N ASN A 35 -17.12 -15.58 1.28
CA ASN A 35 -15.99 -16.12 2.02
C ASN A 35 -14.68 -15.84 1.27
N ILE A 36 -13.78 -15.06 1.86
CA ILE A 36 -12.54 -14.66 1.17
C ILE A 36 -11.58 -15.82 0.93
N ALA A 37 -11.76 -16.96 1.61
CA ALA A 37 -10.96 -18.17 1.40
C ALA A 37 -11.23 -18.82 0.02
N GLU A 38 -12.38 -18.53 -0.59
CA GLU A 38 -12.81 -19.07 -1.89
C GLU A 38 -12.37 -18.19 -3.07
N ILE A 39 -11.87 -16.98 -2.79
CA ILE A 39 -11.40 -16.01 -3.79
C ILE A 39 -9.91 -16.22 -4.06
N GLY A 40 -9.49 -16.06 -5.32
CA GLY A 40 -8.06 -16.02 -5.68
C GLY A 40 -7.34 -14.86 -4.99
N LEU A 41 -6.10 -15.10 -4.52
CA LEU A 41 -5.35 -14.08 -3.76
C LEU A 41 -5.12 -12.78 -4.55
N HIS A 42 -4.94 -12.89 -5.87
CA HIS A 42 -4.76 -11.71 -6.74
C HIS A 42 -6.04 -10.86 -6.77
N ASP A 43 -7.20 -11.48 -6.98
CA ASP A 43 -8.50 -10.80 -7.04
C ASP A 43 -8.90 -10.19 -5.70
N LEU A 44 -8.57 -10.87 -4.59
CA LEU A 44 -8.79 -10.34 -3.26
C LEU A 44 -7.92 -9.10 -3.03
N ARG A 45 -6.60 -9.23 -3.22
CA ARG A 45 -5.62 -8.18 -2.89
C ARG A 45 -5.66 -6.98 -3.84
N SER A 46 -6.22 -7.10 -5.05
CA SER A 46 -6.44 -5.95 -5.93
C SER A 46 -7.62 -5.07 -5.49
N ARG A 47 -8.48 -5.56 -4.59
CA ARG A 47 -9.68 -4.85 -4.10
C ARG A 47 -9.54 -4.30 -2.68
N ILE A 48 -8.42 -4.57 -2.00
CA ILE A 48 -8.12 -4.08 -0.65
C ILE A 48 -6.69 -3.53 -0.60
N THR A 49 -6.51 -2.41 0.11
CA THR A 49 -5.21 -1.73 0.23
C THR A 49 -4.77 -1.66 1.68
N ILE A 50 -3.47 -1.84 1.93
CA ILE A 50 -2.84 -1.71 3.24
C ILE A 50 -1.65 -0.77 3.16
N ILE A 51 -1.50 0.07 4.18
CA ILE A 51 -0.27 0.83 4.41
C ILE A 51 0.55 0.04 5.44
N PRO A 52 1.77 -0.43 5.08
CA PRO A 52 2.60 -1.21 6.00
C PRO A 52 3.06 -0.36 7.19
N GLN A 53 3.50 -1.02 8.26
CA GLN A 53 4.05 -0.33 9.43
C GLN A 53 5.41 0.31 9.12
N ASP A 54 6.26 -0.41 8.38
CA ASP A 54 7.54 0.08 7.90
C ASP A 54 7.39 0.49 6.43
N PRO A 55 7.65 1.76 6.07
CA PRO A 55 7.59 2.19 4.68
C PRO A 55 8.74 1.55 3.90
N VAL A 56 8.45 1.07 2.69
CA VAL A 56 9.43 0.49 1.78
C VAL A 56 9.29 1.16 0.43
N LEU A 57 10.41 1.66 -0.09
CA LEU A 57 10.54 2.13 -1.47
C LEU A 57 11.54 1.25 -2.21
N PHE A 58 11.23 0.96 -3.46
CA PHE A 58 12.11 0.23 -4.36
C PHE A 58 13.01 1.20 -5.13
N SER A 59 14.21 0.74 -5.50
CA SER A 59 15.10 1.51 -6.36
C SER A 59 14.46 1.74 -7.74
N GLY A 60 14.41 2.98 -8.20
CA GLY A 60 13.77 3.35 -9.46
C GLY A 60 13.19 4.76 -9.40
N SER A 61 12.37 5.14 -10.38
CA SER A 61 11.73 6.46 -10.32
C SER A 61 10.66 6.53 -9.23
N LEU A 62 10.43 7.72 -8.70
CA LEU A 62 9.29 7.98 -7.82
C LEU A 62 7.96 7.57 -8.49
N ARG A 63 7.84 7.83 -9.80
CA ARG A 63 6.69 7.41 -10.63
C ARG A 63 6.44 5.91 -10.62
N MET A 64 7.51 5.11 -10.67
CA MET A 64 7.44 3.65 -10.66
C MET A 64 7.00 3.12 -9.28
N ASN A 65 7.44 3.76 -8.19
CA ASN A 65 6.99 3.40 -6.84
C ASN A 65 5.51 3.72 -6.62
N LEU A 66 4.99 4.80 -7.23
CA LEU A 66 3.58 5.22 -7.10
C LEU A 66 2.63 4.40 -7.97
N ASP A 67 3.02 4.12 -9.21
CA ASP A 67 2.25 3.30 -10.14
C ASP A 67 3.18 2.44 -11.02
N PRO A 68 3.54 1.24 -10.55
CA PRO A 68 4.51 0.36 -11.22
C PRO A 68 3.97 -0.30 -12.50
N PHE A 69 2.67 -0.20 -12.76
CA PHE A 69 2.02 -0.79 -13.94
C PHE A 69 1.73 0.24 -15.04
N ASP A 70 2.09 1.50 -14.81
CA ASP A 70 1.79 2.63 -15.71
C ASP A 70 0.30 2.67 -16.09
N ALA A 71 -0.56 2.41 -15.11
CA ALA A 71 -2.01 2.30 -15.29
C ALA A 71 -2.72 3.66 -15.27
N TYR A 72 -2.08 4.70 -14.73
CA TYR A 72 -2.67 6.01 -14.50
C TYR A 72 -1.88 7.13 -15.19
N THR A 73 -2.55 8.23 -15.47
CA THR A 73 -1.92 9.44 -16.05
C THR A 73 -1.12 10.21 -15.00
N ASP A 74 -0.15 11.01 -15.44
CA ASP A 74 0.61 11.88 -14.54
C ASP A 74 -0.28 12.86 -13.77
N GLU A 75 -1.39 13.32 -14.36
CA GLU A 75 -2.35 14.19 -13.69
C GLU A 75 -2.99 13.51 -12.47
N GLU A 76 -3.39 12.24 -12.62
CA GLU A 76 -3.93 11.44 -11.52
C GLU A 76 -2.88 11.22 -10.42
N VAL A 77 -1.63 10.96 -10.79
CA VAL A 77 -0.52 10.83 -9.83
C VAL A 77 -0.27 12.15 -9.09
N TRP A 78 -0.26 13.29 -9.78
CA TRP A 78 -0.13 14.61 -9.14
C TRP A 78 -1.29 14.96 -8.22
N ASN A 79 -2.52 14.56 -8.57
CA ASN A 79 -3.68 14.73 -7.72
C ASN A 79 -3.56 13.86 -6.45
N ALA A 80 -3.07 12.62 -6.56
CA ALA A 80 -2.78 11.78 -5.40
C ALA A 80 -1.70 12.40 -4.49
N LEU A 81 -0.64 12.97 -5.08
CA LEU A 81 0.42 13.67 -4.33
C LEU A 81 -0.09 14.94 -3.63
N GLU A 82 -1.05 15.66 -4.21
CA GLU A 82 -1.70 16.80 -3.55
C GLU A 82 -2.48 16.36 -2.31
N LEU A 83 -3.30 15.30 -2.45
CA LEU A 83 -4.09 14.74 -1.35
C LEU A 83 -3.21 14.15 -0.24
N ALA A 84 -2.02 13.66 -0.59
CA ALA A 84 -1.00 13.18 0.35
C ALA A 84 -0.11 14.29 0.91
N HIS A 85 -0.32 15.55 0.53
CA HIS A 85 0.50 16.71 0.92
C HIS A 85 1.98 16.64 0.48
N LEU A 86 2.29 15.90 -0.58
CA LEU A 86 3.64 15.72 -1.11
C LEU A 86 3.90 16.51 -2.40
N LYS A 87 2.89 17.14 -3.01
CA LYS A 87 3.03 17.83 -4.29
C LYS A 87 4.15 18.87 -4.31
N ASN A 88 4.23 19.73 -3.29
CA ASN A 88 5.25 20.78 -3.25
C ASN A 88 6.66 20.18 -3.13
N PHE A 89 6.85 19.21 -2.23
CA PHE A 89 8.11 18.49 -2.08
C PHE A 89 8.57 17.87 -3.40
N VAL A 90 7.68 17.13 -4.08
CA VAL A 90 8.03 16.49 -5.36
C VAL A 90 8.26 17.51 -6.47
N SER A 91 7.57 18.66 -6.45
CA SER A 91 7.75 19.72 -7.44
C SER A 91 9.10 20.43 -7.34
N GLU A 92 9.70 20.43 -6.15
CA GLU A 92 11.02 21.01 -5.88
C GLU A 92 12.18 20.07 -6.27
N LEU A 93 11.92 18.77 -6.43
CA LEU A 93 12.91 17.82 -6.94
C LEU A 93 13.24 18.14 -8.41
N PRO A 94 14.53 18.10 -8.82
CA PRO A 94 14.95 18.44 -10.19
C PRO A 94 14.18 17.66 -11.27
N ASP A 95 13.99 16.36 -11.04
CA ASP A 95 13.36 15.44 -12.00
C ASP A 95 11.90 15.11 -11.67
N LYS A 96 11.35 15.71 -10.60
CA LYS A 96 9.95 15.53 -10.17
C LYS A 96 9.57 14.05 -10.04
N LEU A 97 8.58 13.58 -10.82
CA LEU A 97 8.14 12.18 -10.83
C LEU A 97 9.24 11.21 -11.30
N ASN A 98 10.20 11.69 -12.09
CA ASN A 98 11.34 10.90 -12.56
C ASN A 98 12.53 10.92 -11.61
N HIS A 99 12.40 11.54 -10.43
CA HIS A 99 13.44 11.49 -9.41
C HIS A 99 13.82 10.04 -9.08
N GLU A 100 15.12 9.75 -9.12
CA GLU A 100 15.66 8.42 -8.86
C GLU A 100 15.70 8.16 -7.35
N CYS A 101 14.81 7.29 -6.86
CA CYS A 101 14.77 6.82 -5.50
C CYS A 101 15.80 5.70 -5.29
N SER A 102 16.58 5.82 -4.21
CA SER A 102 17.45 4.75 -3.70
C SER A 102 16.64 3.69 -2.95
N GLU A 103 17.22 2.49 -2.77
CA GLU A 103 16.58 1.41 -2.02
C GLU A 103 16.23 1.90 -0.60
N GLY A 104 15.01 1.63 -0.14
CA GLY A 104 14.53 2.10 1.16
C GLY A 104 14.20 3.59 1.22
N GLY A 105 14.41 4.35 0.14
CA GLY A 105 14.10 5.78 0.09
C GLY A 105 15.07 6.66 0.88
N GLU A 106 16.34 6.27 1.02
CA GLU A 106 17.34 6.98 1.82
C GLU A 106 17.64 8.42 1.34
N ASN A 107 17.22 8.77 0.13
CA ASN A 107 17.49 10.06 -0.52
C ASN A 107 16.27 10.98 -0.66
N LEU A 108 15.19 10.71 0.10
CA LEU A 108 13.97 11.52 0.16
C LEU A 108 13.81 12.22 1.52
#